data_AF-A0A3C0AB48-F1
#
_entry.id   AF-A0A3C0AB48-F1
#
_cell.length_a   1.000
_cell.length_b   1.000
_cell.length_c   1.000
_cell.angle_alpha   90.00
_cell.angle_beta   90.00
_cell.angle_gamma   90.00
#
_symmetry.space_group_name_H-M   'P 1'
#
loop_
_entity.id
_entity.type
_entity.pdbx_description
1 polymer ?
#
loop_
_entity_poly.entity_id
_entity_poly.type
_entity_poly.pdbx_seq_one_letter_code
_entity_poly.pdbx_strand_id
1 'polypeptide(L)'
;EFLPVATNVTGIQLCELLPRMAAQADRFAFIRSLVGSAGAHDAFQCQSGFNKKDLNSTGGRPALGSVVSKLEGTPEDRTPLFVDLMQGRGLVRNSARPGFLGPSFQPFRPDLSDLFERQLEKGMQNELKRLGTDHQVS
;
A
#
# COMPACT_ATOMS: atom_id res chain seq x y z
N GLU A 1 23.05 4.18 22.16
CA GLU A 1 22.73 5.41 21.40
C GLU A 1 23.66 5.49 20.21
N PHE A 2 23.24 6.07 19.09
CA PHE A 2 24.05 6.16 17.86
C PHE A 2 24.76 7.51 17.75
N LEU A 3 25.98 7.51 17.22
CA LEU A 3 26.82 8.71 17.07
C LEU A 3 26.64 9.35 15.69
N PRO A 4 26.50 10.69 15.60
CA PRO A 4 26.40 11.38 14.33
C PRO A 4 27.74 11.43 13.60
N VAL A 5 27.72 11.24 12.29
CA VAL A 5 28.84 11.47 11.37
C VAL A 5 28.44 12.49 10.31
N ALA A 6 29.40 13.32 9.89
CA ALA A 6 29.18 14.29 8.82
C ALA A 6 28.92 13.58 7.49
N THR A 7 28.08 14.19 6.66
CA THR A 7 27.86 13.75 5.28
C THR A 7 28.59 14.69 4.30
N ASN A 8 28.58 14.35 3.01
CA ASN A 8 29.06 15.25 1.96
C ASN A 8 28.10 16.44 1.69
N VAL A 9 26.96 16.53 2.39
CA VAL A 9 26.02 17.67 2.36
C VAL A 9 26.08 18.44 3.67
N THR A 10 26.42 19.74 3.60
CA THR A 10 26.53 20.61 4.78
C THR A 10 25.22 20.65 5.58
N GLY A 11 25.32 20.44 6.91
CA GLY A 11 24.18 20.47 7.81
C GLY A 11 23.36 19.17 7.89
N ILE A 12 23.76 18.12 7.16
CA ILE A 12 23.17 16.79 7.27
C ILE A 12 24.17 15.84 7.94
N GLN A 13 23.67 15.10 8.93
CA GLN A 13 24.39 14.06 9.65
C GLN A 13 23.58 12.77 9.63
N LEU A 14 24.27 11.63 9.55
CA LEU A 14 23.70 10.29 9.69
C LEU A 14 24.40 9.55 10.84
N CYS A 15 23.90 8.38 11.24
CA CYS A 15 24.61 7.60 12.25
C CYS A 15 25.89 6.95 11.69
N GLU A 16 26.83 6.67 12.58
CA GLU A 16 28.11 6.00 12.33
C GLU A 16 27.97 4.63 11.66
N LEU A 17 26.78 4.01 11.75
CA LEU A 17 26.46 2.73 11.11
C LEU A 17 26.07 2.84 9.63
N LEU A 18 25.90 4.06 9.11
CA LEU A 18 25.53 4.32 7.71
C LEU A 18 26.62 5.09 6.92
N PRO A 19 27.92 4.72 7.02
CA PRO A 19 29.00 5.52 6.46
C PRO A 19 28.92 5.63 4.93
N ARG A 20 28.45 4.58 4.25
CA ARG A 20 28.27 4.58 2.80
C ARG A 20 27.12 5.50 2.36
N MET A 21 26.06 5.60 3.15
CA MET A 21 24.97 6.56 2.86
C MET A 21 25.42 7.99 3.15
N ALA A 22 26.20 8.20 4.21
CA ALA A 22 26.75 9.52 4.54
C ALA A 22 27.66 10.07 3.43
N ALA A 23 28.47 9.21 2.82
CA ALA A 23 29.31 9.57 1.67
C ALA A 23 28.52 9.84 0.37
N GLN A 24 27.23 9.48 0.32
CA GLN A 24 26.36 9.62 -0.84
C GLN A 24 25.11 10.47 -0.52
N ALA A 25 25.17 11.31 0.51
CA ALA A 25 23.99 12.06 0.99
C ALA A 25 23.43 13.02 -0.06
N ASP A 26 24.27 13.54 -0.95
CA ASP A 26 23.92 14.34 -2.12
C ASP A 26 23.06 13.60 -3.16
N ARG A 27 22.99 12.26 -3.07
CA ARG A 27 22.17 11.40 -3.94
C ARG A 27 20.86 10.97 -3.30
N PHE A 28 20.57 11.40 -2.08
CA PHE A 28 19.36 11.03 -1.33
C PHE A 28 18.47 12.24 -1.07
N ALA A 29 17.15 12.00 -1.08
CA ALA A 29 16.17 12.93 -0.56
C ALA A 29 15.83 12.54 0.89
N PHE A 30 16.09 13.43 1.84
CA PHE A 30 15.77 13.21 3.25
C PHE A 30 14.38 13.75 3.57
N ILE A 31 13.40 12.85 3.70
CA ILE A 31 12.03 13.21 4.07
C ILE A 31 11.87 13.13 5.59
N ARG A 32 11.81 14.29 6.25
CA ARG A 32 11.61 14.43 7.70
C ARG A 32 10.17 14.81 8.09
N SER A 33 9.29 14.94 7.11
CA SER A 33 7.90 15.35 7.28
C SER A 33 6.92 14.19 7.48
N LEU A 34 7.39 12.93 7.44
CA LEU A 34 6.53 11.77 7.65
C LEU A 34 6.17 11.64 9.13
N VAL A 35 4.89 11.86 9.45
CA VAL A 35 4.33 11.79 10.80
C VAL A 35 2.96 11.10 10.77
N GLY A 36 2.51 10.58 11.91
CA GLY A 36 1.13 10.09 12.06
C GLY A 36 0.86 8.68 11.53
N SER A 37 1.86 7.79 11.50
CA SER A 37 1.64 6.37 11.19
C SER A 37 0.65 5.74 12.18
N ALA A 38 -0.39 5.10 11.66
CA ALA A 38 -1.39 4.41 12.46
C ALA A 38 -0.89 3.07 13.04
N GLY A 39 0.30 2.60 12.62
CA GLY A 39 0.85 1.30 13.03
C GLY A 39 0.00 0.10 12.60
N ALA A 40 -0.95 0.30 11.69
CA ALA A 40 -1.83 -0.75 11.18
C ALA A 40 -1.10 -1.61 10.14
N HIS A 41 -1.30 -2.92 10.21
CA HIS A 41 -0.77 -3.86 9.20
C HIS A 41 -1.74 -4.00 8.01
N ASP A 42 -2.14 -2.86 7.44
CA ASP A 42 -2.99 -2.78 6.26
C ASP A 42 -2.48 -1.70 5.29
N ALA A 43 -3.09 -1.60 4.10
CA ALA A 43 -2.67 -0.67 3.05
C ALA A 43 -3.47 0.64 3.03
N PHE A 44 -4.45 0.81 3.92
CA PHE A 44 -5.41 1.92 3.82
C PHE A 44 -4.71 3.28 3.92
N GLN A 45 -3.89 3.47 4.96
CA GLN A 45 -3.19 4.74 5.16
C GLN A 45 -2.12 4.94 4.07
N CYS A 46 -1.42 3.88 3.66
CA CYS A 46 -0.41 3.95 2.62
C CYS A 46 -0.98 4.38 1.26
N GLN A 47 -2.24 4.03 0.97
CA GLN A 47 -2.87 4.30 -0.32
C GLN A 47 -3.76 5.53 -0.33
N SER A 48 -4.36 5.90 0.81
CA SER A 48 -5.20 7.10 0.92
C SER A 48 -4.43 8.32 1.45
N GLY A 49 -3.38 8.11 2.25
CA GLY A 49 -2.68 9.15 2.99
C GLY A 49 -3.39 9.60 4.28
N PHE A 50 -4.52 8.98 4.64
CA PHE A 50 -5.37 9.40 5.75
C PHE A 50 -5.59 8.30 6.79
N ASN A 51 -6.05 8.69 7.99
CA ASN A 51 -6.41 7.73 9.01
C ASN A 51 -7.74 7.06 8.67
N LYS A 52 -7.90 5.78 9.05
CA LYS A 52 -9.13 5.01 8.78
C LYS A 52 -10.41 5.65 9.36
N LYS A 53 -10.29 6.42 10.43
CA LYS A 53 -11.43 7.12 11.05
C LYS A 53 -11.93 8.29 10.21
N ASP A 54 -11.10 8.85 9.33
CA ASP A 54 -11.43 10.03 8.54
C ASP A 54 -12.53 9.68 7.52
N LEU A 55 -13.66 10.38 7.61
CA LEU A 55 -14.82 10.21 6.73
C LEU A 55 -15.40 8.78 6.71
N ASN A 56 -15.19 8.00 7.76
CA ASN A 56 -15.60 6.60 7.80
C ASN A 56 -17.13 6.42 7.61
N SER A 57 -17.95 7.37 8.07
CA SER A 57 -19.41 7.35 7.90
C SER A 57 -19.86 7.45 6.43
N THR A 58 -19.01 7.96 5.54
CA THR A 58 -19.27 8.08 4.11
C THR A 58 -18.40 7.12 3.29
N GLY A 59 -17.87 6.05 3.90
CA GLY A 59 -17.03 5.05 3.22
C GLY A 59 -15.53 5.30 3.32
N GLY A 60 -15.09 6.38 3.96
CA GLY A 60 -13.68 6.70 4.18
C GLY A 60 -13.01 7.42 3.02
N ARG A 61 -11.73 7.75 3.20
CA ARG A 61 -10.91 8.40 2.18
C ARG A 61 -10.58 7.41 1.03
N PRO A 62 -10.70 7.84 -0.24
CA PRO A 62 -10.33 7.02 -1.38
C PRO A 62 -8.83 6.74 -1.43
N ALA A 63 -8.45 5.62 -2.02
CA ALA A 63 -7.08 5.41 -2.49
C ALA A 63 -6.73 6.44 -3.57
N LEU A 64 -5.46 6.85 -3.63
CA LEU A 64 -4.96 7.83 -4.59
C LEU A 64 -5.31 7.45 -6.04
N GLY A 65 -5.21 6.17 -6.39
CA GLY A 65 -5.59 5.69 -7.72
C GLY A 65 -7.06 5.96 -8.06
N SER A 66 -7.99 5.80 -7.10
CA SER A 66 -9.41 6.14 -7.30
C SER A 66 -9.63 7.64 -7.47
N VAL A 67 -8.83 8.48 -6.81
CA VAL A 67 -8.84 9.94 -7.00
C VAL A 67 -8.36 10.29 -8.40
N VAL A 68 -7.25 9.71 -8.85
CA VAL A 68 -6.72 9.90 -10.21
C VAL A 68 -7.75 9.47 -11.25
N SER A 69 -8.37 8.30 -11.11
CA SER A 69 -9.46 7.86 -12.00
C SER A 69 -10.65 8.83 -12.04
N LYS A 70 -10.93 9.55 -10.94
CA LYS A 70 -12.01 10.54 -10.90
C LYS A 70 -11.63 11.86 -11.59
N LEU A 71 -10.39 12.30 -11.42
CA LEU A 71 -9.92 13.60 -11.91
C LEU A 71 -9.49 13.55 -13.37
N GLU A 72 -8.82 12.47 -13.76
CA GLU A 72 -8.19 12.32 -15.08
C GLU A 72 -8.94 11.34 -15.99
N GLY A 73 -9.97 10.65 -15.48
CA GLY A 73 -10.72 9.65 -16.23
C GLY A 73 -11.68 10.22 -17.27
N THR A 74 -11.70 9.58 -18.44
CA THR A 74 -12.59 9.92 -19.56
C THR A 74 -13.28 8.67 -20.11
N PRO A 75 -14.49 8.77 -20.67
CA PRO A 75 -15.15 7.65 -21.36
C PRO A 75 -14.34 7.09 -22.54
N GLU A 76 -13.41 7.85 -23.09
CA GLU A 76 -12.55 7.47 -24.21
C GLU A 76 -11.34 6.61 -23.80
N ASP A 77 -11.10 6.44 -22.50
CA ASP A 77 -9.96 5.68 -21.98
C ASP A 77 -10.04 4.21 -22.39
N ARG A 78 -9.00 3.71 -23.07
CA ARG A 78 -8.91 2.32 -23.53
C ARG A 78 -8.47 1.34 -22.44
N THR A 79 -7.95 1.84 -21.32
CA THR A 79 -7.41 1.03 -20.23
C THR A 79 -7.82 1.62 -18.88
N PRO A 80 -8.00 0.80 -17.83
CA PRO A 80 -8.27 1.31 -16.49
C PRO A 80 -7.13 2.21 -15.98
N LEU A 81 -7.47 3.39 -15.48
CA LEU A 81 -6.49 4.32 -14.88
C LEU A 81 -5.98 3.88 -13.50
N PHE A 82 -6.69 2.96 -12.85
CA PHE A 82 -6.27 2.38 -11.59
C PHE A 82 -6.40 0.87 -11.62
N VAL A 83 -5.26 0.20 -11.46
CA VAL A 83 -5.16 -1.26 -11.38
C VAL A 83 -4.64 -1.65 -9.99
N ASP A 84 -5.35 -2.53 -9.31
CA ASP A 84 -4.93 -3.11 -8.03
C ASP A 84 -4.47 -4.56 -8.24
N LEU A 85 -3.19 -4.80 -8.00
CA LEU A 85 -2.55 -6.11 -8.16
C LEU A 85 -2.46 -6.88 -6.83
N MET A 86 -3.01 -6.37 -5.73
CA MET A 86 -3.02 -7.04 -4.42
C MET A 86 -4.03 -8.19 -4.36
N GLN A 87 -3.84 -9.21 -5.20
CA GLN A 87 -4.69 -10.39 -5.23
C GLN A 87 -4.39 -11.37 -4.11
N GLY A 88 -5.40 -12.18 -3.76
CA GLY A 88 -5.32 -13.20 -2.72
C GLY A 88 -5.55 -12.70 -1.28
N ARG A 89 -5.68 -11.38 -1.03
CA ARG A 89 -5.94 -10.80 0.30
C ARG A 89 -6.71 -9.46 0.29
N GLY A 90 -7.62 -9.25 -0.66
CA GLY A 90 -8.36 -7.98 -0.80
C GLY A 90 -9.11 -7.53 0.46
N LEU A 91 -9.66 -8.48 1.24
CA LEU A 91 -10.29 -8.19 2.54
C LEU A 91 -9.28 -7.99 3.67
N VAL A 92 -8.17 -8.74 3.67
CA VAL A 92 -7.18 -8.74 4.76
C VAL A 92 -6.30 -7.48 4.77
N ARG A 93 -6.07 -6.85 3.61
CA ARG A 93 -5.18 -5.69 3.50
C ARG A 93 -5.88 -4.34 3.39
N ASN A 94 -7.21 -4.30 3.40
CA ASN A 94 -8.00 -3.07 3.28
C ASN A 94 -7.48 -2.12 2.17
N SER A 95 -7.09 -2.69 1.04
CA SER A 95 -6.39 -1.98 -0.04
C SER A 95 -7.36 -1.44 -1.09
N ALA A 96 -6.92 -0.39 -1.77
CA ALA A 96 -7.47 0.17 -2.99
C ALA A 96 -9.00 0.37 -2.92
N ARG A 97 -9.42 1.03 -1.84
CA ARG A 97 -10.82 1.38 -1.57
C ARG A 97 -11.17 2.66 -2.33
N PRO A 98 -12.32 2.72 -3.03
CA PRO A 98 -12.79 3.96 -3.64
C PRO A 98 -13.30 4.98 -2.62
N GLY A 99 -13.46 4.60 -1.35
CA GLY A 99 -13.97 5.48 -0.30
C GLY A 99 -15.33 6.09 -0.66
N PHE A 100 -15.51 7.35 -0.30
CA PHE A 100 -16.70 8.14 -0.62
C PHE A 100 -16.94 8.38 -2.12
N LEU A 101 -15.98 8.06 -3.02
CA LEU A 101 -16.18 8.19 -4.47
C LEU A 101 -17.13 7.11 -5.01
N GLY A 102 -17.29 6.00 -4.27
CA GLY A 102 -18.24 4.95 -4.61
C GLY A 102 -17.73 3.97 -5.69
N PRO A 103 -18.57 2.99 -6.05
CA PRO A 103 -18.16 1.82 -6.82
C PRO A 103 -17.63 2.12 -8.23
N SER A 104 -18.07 3.22 -8.86
CA SER A 104 -17.62 3.63 -10.19
C SER A 104 -16.13 3.96 -10.27
N PHE A 105 -15.47 4.22 -9.13
CA PHE A 105 -14.03 4.50 -9.04
C PHE A 105 -13.25 3.37 -8.35
N GLN A 106 -13.82 2.16 -8.30
CA GLN A 106 -13.07 0.97 -7.89
C GLN A 106 -11.89 0.73 -8.84
N PRO A 107 -10.75 0.25 -8.33
CA PRO A 107 -9.68 -0.24 -9.20
C PRO A 107 -10.17 -1.40 -10.05
N PHE A 108 -9.64 -1.51 -11.26
CA PHE A 108 -9.65 -2.76 -11.98
C PHE A 108 -8.73 -3.76 -11.26
N ARG A 109 -9.24 -4.96 -11.01
CA ARG A 109 -8.46 -6.07 -10.46
C ARG A 109 -8.47 -7.19 -11.51
N PRO A 110 -7.36 -7.40 -12.25
CA PRO A 110 -7.29 -8.54 -13.16
C PRO A 110 -7.44 -9.84 -12.36
N ASP A 111 -7.69 -10.97 -13.01
CA ASP A 111 -7.43 -12.28 -12.41
C ASP A 111 -5.97 -12.65 -12.74
N LEU A 112 -5.16 -12.90 -11.72
CA LEU A 112 -3.76 -13.31 -11.86
C LEU A 112 -3.50 -14.68 -11.19
N SER A 113 -4.56 -15.42 -10.85
CA SER A 113 -4.45 -16.73 -10.20
C SER A 113 -3.58 -17.70 -11.01
N ASP A 114 -3.70 -17.69 -12.34
CA ASP A 114 -2.93 -18.52 -13.26
C ASP A 114 -1.43 -18.14 -13.37
N LEU A 115 -1.05 -16.93 -12.94
CA LEU A 115 0.35 -16.46 -13.02
C LEU A 115 1.17 -16.82 -11.79
N PHE A 116 0.50 -17.14 -10.67
CA PHE A 116 1.14 -17.41 -9.40
C PHE A 116 0.59 -18.71 -8.80
N GLU A 117 1.06 -19.85 -9.30
CA GLU A 117 0.86 -21.14 -8.63
C GLU A 117 1.62 -21.17 -7.30
N ARG A 118 1.00 -20.67 -6.24
CA ARG A 118 1.52 -20.83 -4.88
C ARG A 118 0.80 -21.98 -4.20
N GLN A 119 1.41 -23.17 -4.25
CA GLN A 119 0.93 -24.28 -3.45
C GLN A 119 0.89 -23.90 -1.97
N LEU A 120 -0.24 -24.19 -1.32
CA LEU A 120 -0.37 -23.98 0.11
C LEU A 120 0.68 -24.84 0.84
N GLU A 121 1.42 -24.22 1.76
CA GLU A 121 2.27 -24.96 2.68
C GLU A 121 1.40 -25.90 3.53
N LYS A 122 1.95 -27.05 3.97
CA LYS A 122 1.19 -28.04 4.76
C LYS A 122 0.46 -27.43 5.96
N GLY A 123 1.08 -26.46 6.64
CA GLY A 123 0.45 -25.74 7.74
C GLY A 123 -0.79 -24.93 7.33
N MET A 124 -0.74 -24.31 6.14
CA MET A 124 -1.86 -23.54 5.59
C MET A 124 -2.99 -24.44 5.11
N GLN A 125 -2.68 -25.61 4.54
CA GLN A 125 -3.67 -26.62 4.14
C GLN A 125 -4.45 -27.14 5.36
N ASN A 126 -3.74 -27.41 6.45
CA ASN A 126 -4.34 -27.85 7.70
C ASN A 126 -5.25 -26.77 8.31
N GLU A 127 -4.81 -25.51 8.26
CA GLU A 127 -5.59 -24.38 8.76
C GLU A 127 -6.85 -24.13 7.91
N LEU A 128 -6.74 -24.18 6.58
CA LEU A 128 -7.90 -24.05 5.68
C LEU A 128 -8.93 -25.16 5.95
N LYS A 129 -8.45 -26.39 6.15
CA LYS A 129 -9.29 -27.54 6.52
C LYS A 129 -9.97 -27.34 7.88
N ARG A 130 -9.33 -26.66 8.82
CA ARG A 130 -9.87 -26.34 10.15
C ARG A 130 -10.96 -25.24 10.09
N LEU A 131 -10.80 -24.25 9.21
CA LEU A 131 -11.67 -23.08 9.11
C LEU A 131 -12.99 -23.31 8.36
N GLY A 132 -13.16 -24.47 7.71
CA GLY A 132 -14.40 -24.84 7.03
C GLY A 132 -14.57 -24.23 5.63
N THR A 133 -15.69 -24.54 4.98
CA THR A 133 -15.91 -24.29 3.54
C THR A 133 -16.05 -22.82 3.15
N ASP A 134 -16.20 -21.92 4.12
CA ASP A 134 -16.36 -20.48 3.89
C ASP A 134 -15.01 -19.76 3.63
N HIS A 135 -13.89 -20.48 3.77
CA HIS A 135 -12.54 -19.96 3.53
C HIS A 135 -11.90 -20.74 2.38
N GLN A 136 -12.09 -20.26 1.15
CA GLN A 136 -11.53 -20.88 -0.06
C GLN A 136 -10.35 -20.06 -0.60
N VAL A 137 -9.47 -20.76 -1.34
CA VAL A 137 -8.26 -20.18 -1.96
C VAL A 137 -8.55 -19.54 -3.32
N SER A 138 -9.80 -19.65 -3.78
CA SER A 138 -10.38 -19.07 -5.00
C SER A 138 -11.71 -18.39 -4.67
#